data_AF-A0A369H5H1-F1
#
_entry.id   AF-A0A369H5H1-F1
#
_cell.length_a   1.000
_cell.length_b   1.000
_cell.length_c   1.000
_cell.angle_alpha   90.00
_cell.angle_beta   90.00
_cell.angle_gamma   90.00
#
_symmetry.space_group_name_H-M   'P 1'
#
loop_
_entity.id
_entity.type
_entity.pdbx_description
1 polymer ?
#
loop_
_entity_poly.entity_id
_entity_poly.type
_entity_poly.pdbx_seq_one_letter_code
_entity_poly.pdbx_strand_id
1 'polypeptide(L)'
;MSSTNEDADPFIQVQQDVLSQLSSTRPLFASYLRIRSLSSTTSSPELISARNDLENALKTLAEDLTDLEASVRAAESNPSQYGLSADEVSRRRRLVQETSGEMDDMREELARNTKSLNSNSGNANTAGDDNEEDFAAGFEQEQQVQMMRDQDQHLDGVFQTVGNLRRQADDMGRELGEQHEMLELVDQSADRVGSRLQNGMQKLQYVVRNNEDRWSSCCIAVLIFVLILLLVLLLIV
;
A
#
# COMPACT_ATOMS: atom_id res chain seq x y z
N MET A 1 10.42 -16.33 -20.67
CA MET A 1 11.36 -15.83 -19.66
C MET A 1 11.11 -14.35 -19.53
N SER A 2 10.44 -13.89 -18.47
CA SER A 2 9.96 -12.51 -18.33
C SER A 2 9.89 -12.08 -16.86
N SER A 3 10.88 -12.46 -16.06
CA SER A 3 10.77 -12.44 -14.59
C SER A 3 11.99 -11.80 -13.92
N THR A 4 12.58 -10.75 -14.50
CA THR A 4 13.77 -10.10 -13.90
C THR A 4 13.69 -8.58 -13.85
N ASN A 5 12.54 -7.96 -14.11
CA ASN A 5 12.36 -6.51 -13.97
C ASN A 5 11.35 -6.12 -12.87
N GLU A 6 10.81 -7.08 -12.11
CA GLU A 6 9.86 -6.80 -11.03
C GLU A 6 10.53 -6.10 -9.84
N ASP A 7 11.82 -6.37 -9.57
CA ASP A 7 12.58 -5.76 -8.46
C ASP A 7 13.13 -4.35 -8.75
N ALA A 8 12.95 -3.82 -9.97
CA ALA A 8 13.50 -2.52 -10.39
C ALA A 8 12.43 -1.50 -10.80
N ASP A 9 11.15 -1.84 -10.68
CA ASP A 9 10.08 -0.90 -11.02
C ASP A 9 9.85 0.07 -9.85
N PRO A 10 10.16 1.38 -10.00
CA PRO A 10 9.94 2.37 -8.96
C PRO A 10 8.47 2.44 -8.53
N PHE A 11 7.53 2.02 -9.38
CA PHE A 11 6.12 1.92 -9.03
C PHE A 11 5.88 0.96 -7.85
N ILE A 12 6.55 -0.19 -7.84
CA ILE A 12 6.34 -1.23 -6.81
C ILE A 12 6.87 -0.76 -5.45
N GLN A 13 7.95 0.02 -5.46
CA GLN A 13 8.49 0.61 -4.23
C GLN A 13 7.52 1.63 -3.63
N VAL A 14 7.04 2.60 -4.42
CA VAL A 14 6.06 3.60 -3.95
C VAL A 14 4.75 2.93 -3.57
N GLN A 15 4.34 1.87 -4.27
CA GLN A 15 3.20 1.06 -3.90
C GLN A 15 3.34 0.47 -2.49
N GLN A 16 4.50 -0.10 -2.15
CA GLN A 16 4.76 -0.64 -0.81
C GLN A 16 4.72 0.46 0.25
N ASP A 17 5.30 1.62 -0.05
CA ASP A 17 5.29 2.78 0.86
C ASP A 17 3.85 3.25 1.12
N VAL A 18 3.04 3.44 0.09
CA VAL A 18 1.62 3.82 0.19
C VAL A 18 0.83 2.80 1.01
N LEU A 19 1.04 1.49 0.77
CA LEU A 19 0.36 0.45 1.55
C LEU A 19 0.79 0.45 3.01
N SER A 20 2.06 0.70 3.30
CA SER A 20 2.57 0.83 4.66
C SER A 20 1.96 2.03 5.38
N GLN A 21 1.88 3.19 4.73
CA GLN A 21 1.26 4.39 5.27
C GLN A 21 -0.25 4.23 5.47
N LEU A 22 -0.92 3.52 4.57
CA LEU A 22 -2.34 3.24 4.74
C LEU A 22 -2.57 2.31 5.94
N SER A 23 -1.70 1.31 6.15
CA SER A 23 -1.77 0.44 7.32
C SER A 23 -1.58 1.18 8.65
N SER A 24 -0.79 2.26 8.67
CA SER A 24 -0.61 3.12 9.85
C SER A 24 -1.71 4.17 10.01
N THR A 25 -2.34 4.61 8.92
CA THR A 25 -3.43 5.59 8.93
C THR A 25 -4.75 4.97 9.44
N ARG A 26 -5.05 3.72 9.09
CA ARG A 26 -6.25 2.99 9.55
C ARG A 26 -6.44 2.98 11.08
N PRO A 27 -5.44 2.63 11.92
CA PRO A 27 -5.59 2.65 13.37
C PRO A 27 -5.73 4.06 13.93
N LEU A 28 -5.10 5.07 13.31
CA LEU A 28 -5.30 6.49 13.69
C LEU A 28 -6.75 6.91 13.45
N PHE A 29 -7.32 6.53 12.30
CA PHE A 29 -8.73 6.78 12.00
C PHE A 29 -9.67 6.05 12.97
N ALA A 30 -9.42 4.77 13.26
CA ALA A 30 -10.21 4.02 14.24
C ALA A 30 -10.14 4.63 15.65
N SER A 31 -8.95 5.11 16.06
CA SER A 31 -8.75 5.82 17.32
C SER A 31 -9.54 7.14 17.34
N TYR A 32 -9.47 7.93 16.28
CA TYR A 32 -10.25 9.16 16.11
C TYR A 32 -11.75 8.90 16.24
N LEU A 33 -12.28 7.89 15.53
CA LEU A 33 -13.70 7.51 15.62
C LEU A 33 -14.09 7.05 17.04
N ARG A 34 -13.21 6.31 17.72
CA ARG A 34 -13.44 5.86 19.10
C ARG A 34 -13.49 7.03 20.07
N ILE A 35 -12.50 7.92 20.04
CA ILE A 35 -12.43 9.11 20.91
C ILE A 35 -13.64 10.01 20.63
N ARG A 36 -14.02 10.18 19.36
CA ARG A 36 -15.24 10.88 18.95
C ARG A 36 -16.50 10.26 19.56
N SER A 37 -16.61 8.93 19.59
CA SER A 37 -17.78 8.26 20.16
C SER A 37 -17.87 8.36 21.68
N LEU A 38 -16.73 8.49 22.36
CA LEU A 38 -16.65 8.53 23.83
C LEU A 38 -16.70 9.95 24.38
N SER A 39 -16.16 10.93 23.66
CA SER A 39 -16.21 12.35 24.02
C SER A 39 -17.46 13.00 23.45
N SER A 40 -18.45 13.27 24.31
CA SER A 40 -19.60 14.12 23.99
C SER A 40 -19.23 15.60 23.87
N THR A 41 -18.06 15.99 24.39
CA THR A 41 -17.49 17.34 24.30
C THR A 41 -16.44 17.41 23.19
N THR A 42 -16.73 18.20 22.16
CA THR A 42 -15.95 18.27 20.91
C THR A 42 -14.58 18.95 21.03
N SER A 43 -14.29 19.64 22.14
CA SER A 43 -13.00 20.29 22.42
C SER A 43 -12.10 19.49 23.36
N SER A 44 -12.25 18.16 23.42
CA SER A 44 -11.26 17.39 24.19
C SER A 44 -9.89 17.51 23.51
N PRO A 45 -8.83 17.82 24.26
CA PRO A 45 -7.48 18.00 23.69
C PRO A 45 -7.00 16.74 22.97
N GLU A 46 -7.44 15.56 23.43
CA GLU A 46 -7.17 14.28 22.77
C GLU A 46 -7.83 14.16 21.38
N LEU A 47 -9.04 14.70 21.20
CA LEU A 47 -9.72 14.69 19.90
C LEU A 47 -9.03 15.62 18.91
N ILE A 48 -8.59 16.79 19.38
CA ILE A 48 -7.85 17.77 18.56
C ILE A 48 -6.49 17.19 18.12
N SER A 49 -5.75 16.55 19.03
CA SER A 49 -4.49 15.87 18.67
C SER A 49 -4.71 14.74 17.68
N ALA A 50 -5.65 13.82 17.97
CA ALA A 50 -5.96 12.70 17.08
C ALA A 50 -6.43 13.15 15.69
N ARG A 51 -7.15 14.28 15.62
CA ARG A 51 -7.53 14.91 14.34
C ARG A 51 -6.32 15.41 13.57
N ASN A 52 -5.43 16.17 14.21
CA ASN A 52 -4.25 16.73 13.55
C ASN A 52 -3.30 15.63 13.07
N ASP A 53 -3.11 14.57 13.87
CA ASP A 53 -2.28 13.42 13.50
C ASP A 53 -2.84 12.70 12.27
N LEU A 54 -4.16 12.47 12.25
CA LEU A 54 -4.85 11.89 11.10
C LEU A 54 -4.78 12.81 9.87
N GLU A 55 -4.96 14.11 10.04
CA GLU A 55 -4.90 15.08 8.94
C GLU A 55 -3.51 15.14 8.29
N ASN A 56 -2.45 15.12 9.11
CA ASN A 56 -1.08 15.05 8.65
C ASN A 56 -0.80 13.73 7.90
N ALA A 57 -1.22 12.59 8.45
CA ALA A 57 -1.06 11.29 7.80
C ALA A 57 -1.80 11.22 6.46
N LEU A 58 -3.06 11.68 6.41
CA LEU A 58 -3.85 11.75 5.18
C LEU A 58 -3.27 12.72 4.16
N LYS A 59 -2.60 13.79 4.60
CA LYS A 59 -1.93 14.72 3.69
C LYS A 59 -0.72 14.07 3.02
N THR A 60 0.16 13.43 3.80
CA THR A 60 1.31 12.69 3.25
C THR A 60 0.85 11.59 2.29
N LEU A 61 -0.13 10.79 2.69
CA LEU A 61 -0.69 9.74 1.84
C LEU A 61 -1.29 10.28 0.54
N ALA A 62 -1.92 11.47 0.57
CA ALA A 62 -2.48 12.10 -0.62
C ALA A 62 -1.40 12.57 -1.60
N GLU A 63 -0.26 13.06 -1.11
CA GLU A 63 0.88 13.46 -1.93
C GLU A 63 1.43 12.23 -2.67
N ASP A 64 1.73 11.14 -1.94
CA ASP A 64 2.25 9.90 -2.52
C ASP A 64 1.27 9.24 -3.51
N LEU A 65 -0.04 9.30 -3.21
CA LEU A 65 -1.08 8.78 -4.10
C LEU A 65 -1.21 9.61 -5.38
N THR A 66 -1.01 10.92 -5.32
CA THR A 66 -1.04 11.79 -6.50
C THR A 66 0.11 11.44 -7.45
N ASP A 67 1.29 11.18 -6.91
CA ASP A 67 2.45 10.72 -7.69
C ASP A 67 2.19 9.33 -8.30
N LEU A 68 1.56 8.43 -7.54
CA LEU A 68 1.18 7.10 -8.02
C LEU A 68 0.14 7.19 -9.14
N GLU A 69 -0.88 8.05 -9.03
CA GLU A 69 -1.85 8.33 -10.10
C GLU A 69 -1.19 8.85 -11.37
N ALA A 70 -0.24 9.78 -11.24
CA ALA A 70 0.52 10.32 -12.36
C ALA A 70 1.33 9.22 -13.05
N SER A 71 1.95 8.32 -12.29
CA SER A 71 2.72 7.20 -12.81
C SER A 71 1.85 6.20 -13.59
N VAL A 72 0.64 5.89 -13.09
CA VAL A 72 -0.32 5.01 -13.79
C VAL A 72 -0.79 5.66 -15.09
N ARG A 73 -1.09 6.97 -15.06
CA ARG A 73 -1.51 7.71 -16.26
C ARG A 73 -0.42 7.76 -17.33
N ALA A 74 0.85 7.86 -16.92
CA ALA A 74 1.99 7.77 -17.83
C ALA A 74 2.17 6.34 -18.40
N ALA A 75 1.94 5.31 -17.58
CA ALA A 75 1.96 3.92 -18.02
C ALA A 75 0.81 3.59 -18.99
N GLU A 76 -0.38 4.18 -18.79
CA GLU A 76 -1.55 4.03 -19.67
C GLU A 76 -1.33 4.64 -21.07
N SER A 77 -0.63 5.77 -21.15
CA SER A 77 -0.40 6.44 -22.43
C SER A 77 0.60 5.69 -23.31
N ASN A 78 1.66 5.13 -22.72
CA ASN A 78 2.72 4.41 -23.45
C ASN A 78 3.09 3.03 -22.84
N PRO A 79 2.20 2.02 -22.82
CA PRO A 79 2.47 0.74 -22.16
C PRO A 79 3.70 -0.02 -22.69
N SER A 80 3.94 0.06 -24.00
CA SER A 80 5.06 -0.64 -24.66
C SER A 80 6.44 -0.08 -24.30
N GLN A 81 6.52 1.19 -23.87
CA GLN A 81 7.79 1.81 -23.46
C GLN A 81 8.26 1.28 -22.11
N TYR A 82 7.30 0.93 -21.25
CA TYR A 82 7.55 0.43 -19.90
C TYR A 82 7.55 -1.10 -19.82
N GLY A 83 7.29 -1.80 -20.94
CA GLY A 83 7.20 -3.26 -20.97
C GLY A 83 6.04 -3.82 -20.14
N LEU A 84 4.99 -3.01 -19.91
CA LEU A 84 3.85 -3.37 -19.07
C LEU A 84 2.76 -4.04 -19.91
N SER A 85 2.13 -5.08 -19.35
CA SER A 85 0.94 -5.67 -19.94
C SER A 85 -0.30 -4.81 -19.66
N ALA A 86 -1.31 -4.88 -20.52
CA ALA A 86 -2.58 -4.18 -20.29
C ALA A 86 -3.27 -4.61 -18.98
N ASP A 87 -3.08 -5.88 -18.59
CA ASP A 87 -3.56 -6.43 -17.33
C ASP A 87 -2.85 -5.80 -16.13
N GLU A 88 -1.55 -5.57 -16.23
CA GLU A 88 -0.75 -4.96 -15.17
C GLU A 88 -1.13 -3.48 -14.96
N VAL A 89 -1.27 -2.72 -16.04
CA VAL A 89 -1.75 -1.32 -15.96
C VAL A 89 -3.14 -1.27 -15.32
N SER A 90 -4.03 -2.20 -15.68
CA SER A 90 -5.36 -2.30 -15.08
C SER A 90 -5.33 -2.62 -13.58
N ARG A 91 -4.39 -3.48 -13.13
CA ARG A 91 -4.18 -3.76 -11.70
C ARG A 91 -3.71 -2.52 -10.95
N ARG A 92 -2.72 -1.80 -11.49
CA ARG A 92 -2.19 -0.56 -10.89
C ARG A 92 -3.27 0.49 -10.75
N ARG A 93 -4.07 0.70 -11.79
CA ARG A 93 -5.22 1.62 -11.77
C ARG A 93 -6.23 1.26 -10.70
N ARG A 94 -6.60 -0.03 -10.61
CA ARG A 94 -7.58 -0.48 -9.61
C ARG A 94 -7.09 -0.23 -8.19
N LEU A 95 -5.82 -0.54 -7.91
CA LEU A 95 -5.22 -0.30 -6.60
C LEU A 95 -5.30 1.18 -6.23
N VAL A 96 -4.83 2.06 -7.12
CA VAL A 96 -4.84 3.50 -6.88
C VAL A 96 -6.26 4.00 -6.63
N GLN A 97 -7.24 3.52 -7.39
CA GLN A 97 -8.64 3.88 -7.21
C GLN A 97 -9.22 3.41 -5.87
N GLU A 98 -8.87 2.22 -5.41
CA GLU A 98 -9.30 1.67 -4.12
C GLU A 98 -8.72 2.49 -2.96
N THR A 99 -7.40 2.73 -2.98
CA THR A 99 -6.68 3.53 -1.98
C THR A 99 -7.19 4.98 -1.94
N SER A 100 -7.44 5.57 -3.11
CA SER A 100 -7.96 6.93 -3.26
C SER A 100 -9.37 7.05 -2.67
N GLY A 101 -10.24 6.07 -2.96
CA GLY A 101 -11.58 6.01 -2.37
C GLY A 101 -11.56 5.89 -0.84
N GLU A 102 -10.72 5.02 -0.29
CA GLU A 102 -10.61 4.86 1.18
C GLU A 102 -10.10 6.16 1.85
N MET A 103 -9.15 6.85 1.23
CA MET A 103 -8.65 8.14 1.71
C MET A 103 -9.73 9.24 1.66
N ASP A 104 -10.48 9.31 0.58
CA ASP A 104 -11.57 10.28 0.41
C ASP A 104 -12.68 10.04 1.44
N ASP A 105 -13.04 8.78 1.72
CA ASP A 105 -14.00 8.41 2.75
C ASP A 105 -13.53 8.88 4.15
N MET A 106 -12.25 8.65 4.49
CA MET A 106 -11.65 9.11 5.75
C MET A 106 -11.63 10.65 5.86
N ARG A 107 -11.32 11.35 4.77
CA ARG A 107 -11.35 12.82 4.71
C ARG A 107 -12.76 13.36 4.83
N GLU A 108 -13.73 12.74 4.19
CA GLU A 108 -15.12 13.17 4.25
C GLU A 108 -15.67 13.04 5.69
N GLU A 109 -15.37 11.94 6.37
CA GLU A 109 -15.74 11.75 7.79
C GLU A 109 -15.09 12.81 8.71
N LEU A 110 -13.86 13.23 8.42
CA LEU A 110 -13.19 14.32 9.14
C LEU A 110 -13.85 15.69 8.87
N ALA A 111 -14.32 15.91 7.65
CA ALA A 111 -14.91 17.17 7.18
C ALA A 111 -16.40 17.33 7.54
N ARG A 112 -17.19 16.25 7.58
CA ARG A 112 -18.59 16.27 8.03
C ARG A 112 -18.72 16.85 9.43
N ASN A 113 -17.75 16.56 10.28
CA ASN A 113 -17.69 17.07 11.65
C ASN A 113 -17.50 18.61 11.68
N THR A 114 -16.56 19.16 10.91
CA THR A 114 -16.36 20.64 10.81
C THR A 114 -17.58 21.36 10.25
N LYS A 115 -18.33 20.75 9.33
CA LYS A 115 -19.57 21.34 8.80
C LYS A 115 -20.70 21.38 9.83
N SER A 116 -20.85 20.34 10.65
CA SER A 116 -21.83 20.31 11.75
C SER A 116 -21.56 21.39 12.81
N LEU A 117 -20.30 21.78 12.99
CA LEU A 117 -19.86 22.86 13.90
C LEU A 117 -20.25 24.25 13.35
N ASN A 118 -20.05 24.49 12.05
CA ASN A 118 -20.32 25.80 11.45
C ASN A 118 -21.82 26.07 11.22
N SER A 119 -22.66 25.04 11.06
CA SER A 119 -24.12 25.22 10.95
C SER A 119 -24.78 25.62 12.27
N ASN A 120 -24.13 25.43 13.41
CA ASN A 120 -24.68 25.76 14.74
C ASN A 120 -24.37 27.20 15.20
N SER A 121 -23.55 27.95 14.44
CA SER A 121 -23.16 29.34 14.74
C SER A 121 -23.88 30.39 13.87
N GLY A 122 -24.80 29.95 13.00
CA GLY A 122 -25.42 30.79 11.97
C GLY A 122 -26.79 31.40 12.31
N ASN A 123 -27.18 31.51 13.58
CA ASN A 123 -28.51 32.00 13.93
C ASN A 123 -28.54 32.89 15.19
N ALA A 124 -27.68 33.91 15.23
CA ALA A 124 -27.82 35.06 16.12
C ALA A 124 -28.00 36.32 15.28
N ASN A 125 -29.26 36.58 14.92
CA ASN A 125 -29.69 37.83 14.32
C ASN A 125 -30.29 38.68 15.44
N THR A 126 -29.54 39.63 16.00
CA THR A 126 -30.08 40.73 16.81
C THR A 126 -29.25 41.98 16.62
N ALA A 127 -29.95 43.04 16.23
CA ALA A 127 -29.47 44.35 15.82
C ALA A 127 -28.95 45.22 16.96
N GLY A 128 -27.99 46.09 16.62
CA GLY A 128 -27.84 47.47 17.11
C GLY A 128 -27.17 47.67 18.48
N ASP A 129 -26.06 48.41 18.51
CA ASP A 129 -25.95 49.75 19.13
C ASP A 129 -24.46 50.18 19.22
N ASP A 130 -24.18 51.44 18.89
CA ASP A 130 -22.85 52.00 18.59
C ASP A 130 -22.05 52.48 19.84
N ASN A 131 -21.76 51.62 20.84
CA ASN A 131 -21.03 52.06 22.06
C ASN A 131 -20.10 51.01 22.72
N GLU A 132 -19.25 50.28 21.99
CA GLU A 132 -18.57 49.07 22.54
C GLU A 132 -17.04 48.94 22.33
N GLU A 133 -16.34 50.01 21.92
CA GLU A 133 -14.91 49.93 21.59
C GLU A 133 -13.95 49.85 22.80
N ASP A 134 -14.35 50.31 24.00
CA ASP A 134 -13.44 50.40 25.18
C ASP A 134 -13.52 49.17 26.12
N PHE A 135 -14.59 48.37 26.06
CA PHE A 135 -14.72 47.12 26.83
C PHE A 135 -14.14 45.90 26.08
N ALA A 136 -14.19 45.94 24.75
CA ALA A 136 -13.66 44.89 23.87
C ALA A 136 -12.13 44.73 24.01
N ALA A 137 -11.39 45.84 24.15
CA ALA A 137 -9.92 45.81 24.26
C ALA A 137 -9.40 45.12 25.53
N GLY A 138 -10.12 45.24 26.66
CA GLY A 138 -9.78 44.54 27.91
C GLY A 138 -10.08 43.05 27.86
N PHE A 139 -11.16 42.67 27.18
CA PHE A 139 -11.57 41.28 27.00
C PHE A 139 -10.68 40.52 26.00
N GLU A 140 -10.19 41.19 24.95
CA GLU A 140 -9.22 40.62 24.01
C GLU A 140 -7.88 40.31 24.70
N GLN A 141 -7.43 41.16 25.63
CA GLN A 141 -6.19 40.93 26.36
C GLN A 141 -6.32 39.73 27.32
N GLU A 142 -7.45 39.55 27.98
CA GLU A 142 -7.70 38.35 28.80
C GLU A 142 -7.82 37.08 27.96
N GLN A 143 -8.44 37.14 26.78
CA GLN A 143 -8.47 36.01 25.83
C GLN A 143 -7.07 35.63 25.33
N GLN A 144 -6.21 36.61 25.04
CA GLN A 144 -4.87 36.35 24.54
C GLN A 144 -3.97 35.66 25.59
N VAL A 145 -4.20 35.95 26.88
CA VAL A 145 -3.50 35.30 28.00
C VAL A 145 -4.04 33.89 28.26
N GLN A 146 -5.34 33.64 28.06
CA GLN A 146 -5.89 32.26 28.08
C GLN A 146 -5.34 31.43 26.92
N MET A 147 -5.28 32.00 25.71
CA MET A 147 -4.76 31.30 24.53
C MET A 147 -3.26 30.96 24.64
N MET A 148 -2.46 31.79 25.31
CA MET A 148 -1.05 31.47 25.62
C MET A 148 -0.91 30.34 26.65
N ARG A 149 -1.80 30.26 27.64
CA ARG A 149 -1.83 29.16 28.61
C ARG A 149 -2.25 27.84 27.99
N ASP A 150 -3.18 27.87 27.04
CA ASP A 150 -3.60 26.69 26.31
C ASP A 150 -2.47 26.14 25.41
N GLN A 151 -1.61 27.00 24.86
CA GLN A 151 -0.42 26.59 24.10
C GLN A 151 0.68 25.95 24.96
N ASP A 152 0.86 26.36 26.22
CA ASP A 152 1.82 25.69 27.12
C ASP A 152 1.33 24.30 27.54
N GLN A 153 0.01 24.09 27.65
CA GLN A 153 -0.58 22.75 27.85
C GLN A 153 -0.48 21.85 26.61
N HIS A 154 -0.43 22.44 25.41
CA HIS A 154 -0.21 21.67 24.17
C HIS A 154 1.16 20.99 24.13
N LEU A 155 2.20 21.53 24.79
CA LEU A 155 3.54 20.92 24.79
C LEU A 155 3.60 19.64 25.65
N ASP A 156 2.86 19.56 26.75
CA ASP A 156 2.77 18.34 27.57
C ASP A 156 1.99 17.22 26.87
N GLY A 157 0.93 17.57 26.12
CA GLY A 157 0.20 16.62 25.27
C GLY A 157 1.07 16.03 24.15
N VAL A 158 1.98 16.85 23.59
CA VAL A 158 2.95 16.40 22.59
C VAL A 158 3.96 15.41 23.20
N PHE A 159 4.40 15.58 24.46
CA PHE A 159 5.29 14.60 25.11
C PHE A 159 4.63 13.24 25.31
N GLN A 160 3.35 13.21 25.67
CA GLN A 160 2.61 11.96 25.80
C GLN A 160 2.34 11.30 24.45
N THR A 161 2.12 12.10 23.41
CA THR A 161 1.93 11.64 22.02
C THR A 161 3.23 11.09 21.43
N VAL A 162 4.36 11.75 21.65
CA VAL A 162 5.70 11.23 21.28
C VAL A 162 6.01 9.96 22.06
N GLY A 163 5.60 9.85 23.33
CA GLY A 163 5.72 8.64 24.12
C GLY A 163 4.88 7.46 23.60
N ASN A 164 3.68 7.74 23.08
CA ASN A 164 2.81 6.75 22.46
C ASN A 164 3.29 6.36 21.05
N LEU A 165 3.71 7.33 20.22
CA LEU A 165 4.31 7.11 18.90
C LEU A 165 5.61 6.31 19.02
N ARG A 166 6.42 6.56 20.06
CA ARG A 166 7.63 5.77 20.32
C ARG A 166 7.29 4.33 20.70
N ARG A 167 6.24 4.10 21.50
CA ARG A 167 5.77 2.74 21.83
C ARG A 167 5.19 2.04 20.59
N GLN A 168 4.41 2.74 19.78
CA GLN A 168 3.87 2.20 18.53
C GLN A 168 4.98 1.92 17.51
N ALA A 169 6.00 2.78 17.41
CA ALA A 169 7.17 2.54 16.56
C ALA A 169 8.01 1.36 17.06
N ASP A 170 8.09 1.14 18.38
CA ASP A 170 8.75 -0.02 18.97
C ASP A 170 7.98 -1.32 18.69
N ASP A 171 6.65 -1.29 18.83
CA ASP A 171 5.78 -2.41 18.49
C ASP A 171 5.81 -2.71 16.97
N MET A 172 5.77 -1.69 16.12
CA MET A 172 5.97 -1.83 14.67
C MET A 172 7.37 -2.34 14.32
N GLY A 173 8.41 -1.90 15.03
CA GLY A 173 9.77 -2.37 14.85
C GLY A 173 9.92 -3.86 15.20
N ARG A 174 9.22 -4.32 16.23
CA ARG A 174 9.18 -5.74 16.62
C ARG A 174 8.36 -6.56 15.62
N GLU A 175 7.20 -6.08 15.18
CA GLU A 175 6.38 -6.76 14.18
C GLU A 175 7.08 -6.85 12.82
N LEU A 176 7.84 -5.82 12.41
CA LEU A 176 8.68 -5.86 11.20
C LEU A 176 9.85 -6.84 11.34
N GLY A 177 10.42 -6.96 12.55
CA GLY A 177 11.43 -7.98 12.85
C GLY A 177 10.85 -9.41 12.77
N GLU A 178 9.65 -9.60 13.29
CA GLU A 178 8.92 -10.87 13.19
C GLU A 178 8.50 -11.19 11.74
N GLN A 179 8.13 -10.17 10.96
CA GLN A 179 7.86 -10.32 9.53
C GLN A 179 9.12 -10.64 8.72
N HIS A 180 10.29 -10.12 9.09
CA HIS A 180 11.57 -10.51 8.48
C HIS A 180 11.89 -12.00 8.70
N GLU A 181 11.67 -12.49 9.92
CA GLU A 181 11.84 -13.91 10.27
C GLU A 181 10.82 -14.80 9.51
N MET A 182 9.58 -14.35 9.35
CA MET A 182 8.59 -15.06 8.52
C MET A 182 8.94 -15.05 7.02
N LEU A 183 9.53 -13.96 6.50
CA LEU A 183 9.99 -13.90 5.11
C LEU A 183 11.16 -14.85 4.85
N GLU A 184 12.07 -15.05 5.81
CA GLU A 184 13.15 -16.05 5.69
C GLU A 184 12.60 -17.48 5.60
N LEU A 185 11.52 -17.79 6.33
CA LEU A 185 10.81 -19.08 6.23
C LEU A 185 10.12 -19.25 4.87
N VAL A 186 9.61 -18.17 4.30
CA VAL A 186 9.01 -18.17 2.95
C VAL A 186 10.10 -18.38 1.89
N ASP A 187 11.24 -17.72 2.00
CA ASP A 187 12.39 -17.88 1.10
C ASP A 187 12.93 -19.32 1.15
N GLN A 188 13.12 -19.88 2.35
CA GLN A 188 13.53 -21.27 2.51
C GLN A 188 12.50 -22.26 1.91
N SER A 189 11.22 -21.93 2.00
CA SER A 189 10.15 -22.72 1.39
C SER A 189 10.17 -22.60 -0.13
N ALA A 190 10.42 -21.40 -0.66
CA ALA A 190 10.59 -21.13 -2.09
C ALA A 190 11.79 -21.90 -2.67
N ASP A 191 12.94 -21.93 -1.97
CA ASP A 191 14.12 -22.71 -2.34
C ASP A 191 13.85 -24.22 -2.39
N ARG A 192 13.10 -24.75 -1.42
CA ARG A 192 12.67 -26.16 -1.44
C ARG A 192 11.74 -26.46 -2.62
N VAL A 193 10.85 -25.53 -2.97
CA VAL A 193 9.98 -25.69 -4.14
C VAL A 193 10.81 -25.58 -5.42
N GLY A 194 11.73 -24.63 -5.52
CA GLY A 194 12.63 -24.43 -6.66
C GLY A 194 13.49 -25.65 -6.94
N SER A 195 14.11 -26.22 -5.90
CA SER A 195 14.91 -27.46 -6.03
C SER A 195 14.05 -28.66 -6.43
N ARG A 196 12.82 -28.81 -5.92
CA ARG A 196 11.89 -29.86 -6.37
C ARG A 196 11.46 -29.67 -7.83
N LEU A 197 11.21 -28.44 -8.24
CA LEU A 197 10.81 -28.10 -9.61
C LEU A 197 11.97 -28.36 -10.58
N GLN A 198 13.19 -27.97 -10.22
CA GLN A 198 14.40 -28.25 -11.00
C GLN A 198 14.64 -29.76 -11.17
N ASN A 199 14.51 -30.53 -10.08
CA ASN A 199 14.59 -32.00 -10.14
C ASN A 199 13.47 -32.61 -11.01
N GLY A 200 12.25 -32.05 -10.92
CA GLY A 200 11.13 -32.43 -11.77
C GLY A 200 11.41 -32.17 -13.25
N MET A 201 11.97 -31.01 -13.57
CA MET A 201 12.31 -30.61 -14.93
C MET A 201 13.45 -31.46 -15.52
N GLN A 202 14.46 -31.81 -14.71
CA GLN A 202 15.52 -32.74 -15.12
C GLN A 202 14.97 -34.14 -15.42
N LYS A 203 14.05 -34.65 -14.58
CA LYS A 203 13.37 -35.92 -14.85
C LYS A 203 12.53 -35.85 -16.12
N LEU A 204 11.85 -34.73 -16.36
CA LEU A 204 11.06 -34.51 -17.57
C LEU A 204 11.96 -34.52 -18.81
N GLN A 205 13.08 -33.80 -18.79
CA GLN A 205 14.06 -33.82 -19.89
C GLN A 205 14.65 -35.22 -20.12
N TYR A 206 14.97 -35.94 -19.05
CA TYR A 206 15.46 -37.32 -19.14
C TYR A 206 14.42 -38.25 -19.77
N VAL A 207 13.15 -38.15 -19.36
CA VAL A 207 12.05 -38.95 -19.91
C VAL A 207 11.82 -38.62 -21.39
N VAL A 208 11.83 -37.33 -21.75
CA VAL A 208 11.68 -36.90 -23.16
C VAL A 208 12.79 -37.49 -24.01
N ARG A 209 14.06 -37.34 -23.60
CA ARG A 209 15.20 -37.83 -24.37
C ARG A 209 15.21 -39.35 -24.49
N ASN A 210 14.97 -40.06 -23.38
CA ASN A 210 15.00 -41.53 -23.37
C ASN A 210 13.81 -42.14 -24.14
N ASN A 211 12.69 -41.42 -24.28
CA ASN A 211 11.59 -41.81 -25.15
C ASN A 211 11.94 -41.58 -26.62
N GLU A 212 12.49 -40.42 -26.98
CA GLU A 212 12.94 -40.11 -28.34
C GLU A 212 13.96 -41.12 -28.88
N ASP A 213 14.97 -41.48 -28.06
CA ASP A 213 16.03 -42.43 -28.43
C ASP A 213 15.47 -43.84 -28.73
N ARG A 214 14.45 -44.29 -27.98
CA ARG A 214 13.85 -45.62 -28.17
C ARG A 214 13.08 -45.74 -29.47
N TRP A 215 12.31 -44.71 -29.84
CA TRP A 215 11.51 -44.72 -31.06
C TRP A 215 12.39 -44.50 -32.29
N SER A 216 13.38 -43.61 -32.19
CA SER A 216 14.37 -43.36 -33.25
C SER A 216 15.22 -44.60 -33.53
N SER A 217 15.73 -45.26 -32.49
CA SER A 217 16.57 -46.47 -32.63
C SER A 217 15.79 -47.65 -33.22
N CYS A 218 14.52 -47.82 -32.84
CA CYS A 218 13.63 -48.82 -33.45
C CYS A 218 13.40 -48.54 -34.95
N CYS A 219 13.14 -47.28 -35.31
CA CYS A 219 12.93 -46.88 -36.70
C CYS A 219 14.18 -47.15 -37.57
N ILE A 220 15.37 -46.81 -37.07
CA ILE A 220 16.65 -47.08 -37.75
C ILE A 220 16.87 -48.58 -37.95
N ALA A 221 16.61 -49.41 -36.92
CA ALA A 221 16.77 -50.85 -37.03
C ALA A 221 15.84 -51.47 -38.09
N VAL A 222 14.58 -51.00 -38.17
CA VAL A 222 13.63 -51.43 -39.20
C VAL A 222 14.11 -51.02 -40.61
N LEU A 223 14.60 -49.78 -40.78
CA LEU A 223 15.12 -49.32 -42.07
C LEU A 223 16.33 -50.14 -42.54
N ILE A 224 17.27 -50.48 -41.64
CA ILE A 224 18.44 -51.32 -41.96
C ILE A 224 17.99 -52.73 -42.37
N PHE A 225 17.02 -53.31 -41.67
CA PHE A 225 16.52 -54.65 -42.01
C PHE A 225 15.89 -54.69 -43.41
N VAL A 226 15.10 -53.68 -43.76
CA VAL A 226 14.51 -53.54 -45.10
C VAL A 226 15.60 -53.40 -46.17
N LEU A 227 16.65 -52.61 -45.89
CA LEU A 227 17.78 -52.45 -46.80
C LEU A 227 18.50 -53.79 -47.03
N ILE A 228 18.77 -54.57 -45.98
CA ILE A 228 19.39 -55.89 -46.10
C ILE A 228 18.53 -56.84 -46.95
N LEU A 229 17.21 -56.85 -46.74
CA LEU A 229 16.31 -57.67 -47.57
C LEU A 229 16.37 -57.28 -49.05
N LEU A 230 16.38 -55.97 -49.35
CA LEU A 230 16.53 -55.50 -50.73
C LEU A 230 17.88 -55.90 -51.34
N LEU A 231 18.96 -55.86 -50.57
CA LEU A 231 20.29 -56.29 -51.02
C LEU A 231 20.31 -57.80 -51.33
N VAL A 232 19.78 -58.63 -50.42
CA VAL A 232 19.71 -60.08 -50.63
C VAL A 232 18.85 -60.43 -51.85
N LEU A 233 17.71 -59.74 -52.02
CA LEU A 233 16.85 -59.92 -53.19
C LEU A 233 17.60 -59.55 -54.48
N LEU A 234 18.36 -58.46 -54.49
CA LEU A 234 19.19 -58.06 -55.63
C LEU A 234 20.30 -59.09 -55.93
N LEU A 235 20.97 -59.65 -54.92
CA LEU A 235 22.05 -60.62 -55.12
C LEU A 235 21.52 -61.98 -55.63
N ILE A 236 20.29 -62.35 -55.26
CA ILE A 236 19.65 -63.59 -55.70
C ILE A 236 19.12 -63.49 -57.14
N VAL A 237 18.66 -62.32 -57.56
CA VAL A 237 18.11 -62.03 -58.90
C VAL A 237 19.24 -61.78 -59.91
#